data_AF-A0A2V5X327-F1
#
_entry.id   AF-A0A2V5X327-F1
#
_cell.length_a   1.000
_cell.length_b   1.000
_cell.length_c   1.000
_cell.angle_alpha   90.00
_cell.angle_beta   90.00
_cell.angle_gamma   90.00
#
_symmetry.space_group_name_H-M   'P 1'
#
loop_
_entity.id
_entity.type
_entity.pdbx_description
1 polymer ?
#
loop_
_entity_poly.entity_id
_entity_poly.type
_entity_poly.pdbx_seq_one_letter_code
_entity_poly.pdbx_strand_id
1 'polypeptide(L)'
;MFTAVAHKSLAGAEGYFVEHLSQNDYYSAGEIRPGQWIGSGAQRLGLKQNVSREQFRALCEDRNPQKDDRLTQRQKKEDKRRVFYEFTCSAPKSGSLLAVTLDDQRLVAAHGEATRIAFRELETFAATRVRKQGNQRDRTTGNLVAAAFTHTSSRALDPQLHTHFTVFNATFDETERRWKALQAGKMYDAIRYGTAVYRNELAKRVKQIGYQITPAKHGFEIEGVSDGVLKRFSKRSQEARRVVQEMEQKLGRKLSNNAVALAVHRSRAKKIKGISTTEVRERQLAQLQPDELQALQKLSASVQPVGLVRGFEPENQALNYAVAYVFERKSVVPEHELLGAALAQHPGEMDLPTLKAAVKRSADLVKTEHGLSTAQILATELDLIQTVNAGCDALAPLHPGYRPAEWLGEDQKRAIYHVLRTGDRITGLHGLAGTGKTTALRELATACAEMKIEPLFCAPTAAATEVLRKEGFEAVTLQSLLLSKPLLSDRRLVVLDEAGAVGIDDMKRLFDLARDARLVLSGDTGQHASVVRDPAATQSRVSQGRRTGCAEAPVGSVRATGAHGCDCGIFQR
;
A
#
# COMPACT_ATOMS: atom_id res chain seq x y z
N MET A 1 -6.68 14.69 -0.19
CA MET A 1 -5.93 13.51 -0.70
C MET A 1 -4.46 13.85 -0.63
N PHE A 2 -3.67 12.99 0.01
CA PHE A 2 -2.22 13.10 0.03
C PHE A 2 -1.60 12.49 -1.22
N THR A 3 -0.58 13.14 -1.75
CA THR A 3 0.35 12.62 -2.75
C THR A 3 1.77 12.95 -2.32
N ALA A 4 2.77 12.15 -2.69
CA ALA A 4 4.15 12.44 -2.33
C ALA A 4 5.13 12.28 -3.50
N VAL A 5 6.15 13.14 -3.53
CA VAL A 5 7.24 13.13 -4.52
C VAL A 5 8.57 13.41 -3.82
N ALA A 6 9.64 12.72 -4.22
CA ALA A 6 10.99 13.00 -3.70
C ALA A 6 11.73 13.99 -4.61
N HIS A 7 12.32 15.04 -4.02
CA HIS A 7 13.13 16.04 -4.73
C HIS A 7 14.62 15.78 -4.51
N LYS A 8 15.38 15.78 -5.60
CA LYS A 8 16.80 15.38 -5.60
C LYS A 8 17.78 16.50 -5.97
N SER A 9 17.31 17.60 -6.55
CA SER A 9 18.15 18.71 -7.00
C SER A 9 18.09 19.87 -6.01
N LEU A 10 19.26 20.37 -5.58
CA LEU A 10 19.37 21.54 -4.71
C LEU A 10 19.04 22.83 -5.47
N ALA A 11 19.59 23.01 -6.68
CA ALA A 11 19.23 24.14 -7.54
C ALA A 11 17.72 24.16 -7.83
N GLY A 12 17.12 22.99 -8.09
CA GLY A 12 15.68 22.85 -8.24
C GLY A 12 14.89 23.13 -6.95
N ALA A 13 15.47 22.91 -5.77
CA ALA A 13 14.83 23.15 -4.47
C ALA A 13 14.68 24.65 -4.16
N GLU A 14 15.71 25.46 -4.43
CA GLU A 14 15.63 26.91 -4.23
C GLU A 14 14.66 27.57 -5.21
N GLY A 15 14.73 27.18 -6.49
CA GLY A 15 13.75 27.60 -7.49
C GLY A 15 12.33 27.18 -7.10
N TYR A 16 12.16 25.95 -6.59
CA TYR A 16 10.86 25.47 -6.10
C TYR A 16 10.36 26.28 -4.90
N PHE A 17 11.21 26.66 -3.95
CA PHE A 17 10.81 27.52 -2.84
C PHE A 17 10.29 28.87 -3.35
N VAL A 18 11.12 29.57 -4.13
CA VAL A 18 10.81 30.93 -4.61
C VAL A 18 9.62 30.92 -5.56
N GLU A 19 9.61 30.04 -6.56
CA GLU A 19 8.62 30.07 -7.65
C GLU A 19 7.35 29.26 -7.36
N HIS A 20 7.37 28.37 -6.36
CA HIS A 20 6.26 27.45 -6.10
C HIS A 20 5.74 27.45 -4.68
N LEU A 21 6.57 27.56 -3.62
CA LEU A 21 6.10 27.43 -2.23
C LEU A 21 5.80 28.77 -1.56
N SER A 22 6.77 29.69 -1.55
CA SER A 22 6.72 30.94 -0.77
C SER A 22 5.87 32.03 -1.42
N GLN A 23 5.40 31.79 -2.64
CA GLN A 23 4.54 32.70 -3.36
C GLN A 23 3.13 32.11 -3.38
N ASN A 24 2.11 32.95 -3.15
CA ASN A 24 0.76 32.61 -3.57
C ASN A 24 0.82 32.26 -5.07
N ASP A 25 -0.09 31.42 -5.56
CA ASP A 25 0.01 30.78 -6.88
C ASP A 25 0.24 31.74 -8.08
N TYR A 26 0.13 33.05 -7.87
CA TYR A 26 0.25 34.10 -8.86
C TYR A 26 0.92 35.38 -8.32
N TYR A 27 1.60 36.10 -9.21
CA TYR A 27 2.32 37.34 -8.86
C TYR A 27 1.35 38.51 -8.73
N SER A 28 1.13 38.95 -7.50
CA SER A 28 0.95 40.37 -7.19
C SER A 28 1.89 40.68 -6.02
N ALA A 29 2.69 41.74 -6.16
CA ALA A 29 3.63 42.16 -5.13
C ALA A 29 2.82 42.58 -3.88
N GLY A 30 2.78 41.72 -2.85
CA GLY A 30 2.12 42.03 -1.57
C GLY A 30 1.45 40.86 -0.86
N GLU A 31 1.00 39.82 -1.56
CA GLU A 31 0.27 38.69 -0.95
C GLU A 31 1.17 37.47 -0.69
N ILE A 32 2.21 37.62 0.13
CA ILE A 32 3.00 36.48 0.60
C ILE A 32 2.21 35.80 1.73
N ARG A 33 1.70 34.58 1.51
CA ARG A 33 1.30 33.72 2.62
C ARG A 33 2.54 32.99 3.13
N PRO A 34 3.11 33.38 4.29
CA PRO A 34 4.30 32.73 4.80
C PRO A 34 4.00 31.27 5.13
N GLY A 35 4.90 30.37 4.75
CA GLY A 35 4.83 28.98 5.17
C GLY A 35 5.00 28.86 6.69
N GLN A 36 4.51 27.77 7.27
CA GLN A 36 4.62 27.49 8.70
C GLN A 36 5.48 26.26 8.96
N TRP A 37 6.37 26.34 9.94
CA TRP A 37 7.12 25.17 10.41
C TRP A 37 6.18 24.17 11.09
N ILE A 38 6.32 22.89 10.74
CA ILE A 38 5.52 21.79 11.29
C ILE A 38 6.40 20.55 11.53
N GLY A 39 6.01 19.76 12.53
CA GLY A 39 6.72 18.57 12.97
C GLY A 39 7.54 18.82 14.23
N SER A 40 7.62 17.78 15.06
CA SER A 40 8.37 17.78 16.32
C SER A 40 9.88 17.97 16.11
N GLY A 41 10.43 17.52 14.97
CA GLY A 41 11.81 17.78 14.58
C GLY A 41 12.07 19.25 14.31
N ALA A 42 11.14 19.96 13.65
CA ALA A 42 11.25 21.41 13.44
C ALA A 42 11.28 22.17 14.78
N GLN A 43 10.41 21.78 15.73
CA GLN A 43 10.40 22.35 17.08
C GLN A 43 11.71 22.12 17.83
N ARG A 44 12.32 20.93 17.68
CA ARG A 44 13.63 20.58 18.26
C ARG A 44 14.77 21.42 17.69
N LEU A 45 14.65 21.89 16.44
CA LEU A 45 15.57 22.86 15.84
C LEU A 45 15.22 24.33 16.18
N GLY A 46 14.26 24.55 17.08
CA GLY A 46 13.82 25.89 17.48
C GLY A 46 13.05 26.65 16.40
N LEU A 47 12.55 25.96 15.37
CA LEU A 47 11.79 26.55 14.27
C LEU A 47 10.32 26.67 14.69
N LYS A 48 9.92 27.88 15.12
CA LYS A 48 8.58 28.14 15.69
C LYS A 48 7.76 29.22 14.96
N GLN A 49 8.40 29.98 14.07
CA GLN A 49 7.77 31.12 13.39
C GLN A 49 7.42 30.76 11.94
N ASN A 50 7.16 31.79 11.13
CA ASN A 50 7.07 31.68 9.69
C ASN A 50 8.38 31.16 9.09
N VAL A 51 8.27 30.45 7.98
CA VAL A 51 9.40 29.91 7.23
C VAL A 51 10.19 31.07 6.60
N SER A 52 11.44 31.25 7.02
CA SER A 52 12.37 32.16 6.36
C SER A 52 13.08 31.48 5.18
N ARG A 53 13.50 32.26 4.19
CA ARG A 53 14.24 31.74 3.02
C ARG A 53 15.57 31.14 3.44
N GLU A 54 16.26 31.77 4.37
CA GLU A 54 17.56 31.38 4.90
C GLU A 54 17.46 30.05 5.63
N GLN A 55 16.46 29.90 6.49
CA GLN A 55 16.19 28.65 7.22
C GLN A 55 15.83 27.51 6.26
N PHE A 56 14.95 27.78 5.29
CA PHE A 56 14.56 26.80 4.28
C PHE A 56 15.77 26.33 3.46
N ARG A 57 16.62 27.26 3.03
CA ARG A 57 17.85 26.96 2.28
C ARG A 57 18.83 26.14 3.11
N ALA A 58 19.08 26.53 4.36
CA ALA A 58 19.97 25.80 5.26
C ALA A 58 19.55 24.33 5.39
N LEU A 59 18.26 24.05 5.61
CA LEU A 59 17.74 22.68 5.68
C LEU A 59 17.86 21.95 4.32
N CYS A 60 17.61 22.62 3.21
CA CYS A 60 17.87 22.08 1.87
C CYS A 60 19.36 21.73 1.66
N GLU A 61 20.28 22.38 2.38
CA GLU A 61 21.72 22.13 2.31
C GLU A 61 22.22 21.12 3.35
N ASP A 62 21.32 20.52 4.14
CA ASP A 62 21.65 19.61 5.26
C ASP A 62 22.32 20.34 6.43
N ARG A 63 22.00 21.62 6.64
CA ARG A 63 22.56 22.48 7.69
C ARG A 63 21.49 22.83 8.72
N ASN A 64 21.91 22.87 9.97
CA ASN A 64 21.11 23.35 11.07
C ASN A 64 20.94 24.88 10.98
N PRO A 65 19.72 25.42 10.84
CA PRO A 65 19.53 26.85 10.66
C PRO A 65 20.00 27.74 11.81
N GLN A 66 20.23 27.17 13.00
CA GLN A 66 20.64 27.94 14.18
C GLN A 66 22.14 27.86 14.47
N LYS A 67 22.77 26.72 14.18
CA LYS A 67 24.16 26.44 14.53
C LYS A 67 25.09 26.31 13.33
N ASP A 68 24.51 26.25 12.13
CA ASP A 68 25.16 26.00 10.84
C ASP A 68 25.97 24.68 10.77
N ASP A 69 25.81 23.81 11.76
CA ASP A 69 26.39 22.46 11.75
C ASP A 69 25.59 21.52 10.84
N ARG A 70 26.27 20.49 10.31
CA ARG A 70 25.63 19.52 9.42
C ARG A 70 24.66 18.63 10.19
N LEU A 71 23.45 18.45 9.67
CA LEU A 71 22.43 17.59 10.28
C LEU A 71 22.77 16.11 10.09
N THR A 72 23.09 15.64 8.88
CA THR A 72 23.35 14.21 8.65
C THR A 72 24.84 13.88 8.51
N GLN A 73 25.24 12.70 9.00
CA GLN A 73 26.66 12.27 8.98
C GLN A 73 27.26 12.13 7.58
N ARG A 74 26.45 11.78 6.58
CA ARG A 74 26.90 11.49 5.22
C ARG A 74 26.00 12.21 4.23
N GLN A 75 26.61 13.10 3.48
CA GLN A 75 25.97 13.70 2.32
C GLN A 75 26.39 12.91 1.08
N LYS A 76 25.40 12.42 0.32
CA LYS A 76 25.68 11.86 -1.00
C LYS A 76 26.12 12.98 -1.96
N LYS A 77 26.81 12.59 -3.04
CA LYS A 77 27.06 13.48 -4.18
C LYS A 77 25.75 14.14 -4.63
N GLU A 78 25.85 15.38 -5.12
CA GLU A 78 24.72 16.26 -5.42
C GLU A 78 23.66 15.61 -6.32
N ASP A 79 24.09 14.88 -7.35
CA ASP A 79 23.26 14.14 -8.30
C ASP A 79 22.48 12.95 -7.69
N LYS A 80 22.90 12.47 -6.52
CA LYS A 80 22.33 11.30 -5.82
C LYS A 80 21.69 11.66 -4.49
N ARG A 81 21.66 12.95 -4.14
CA ARG A 81 21.09 13.45 -2.89
C ARG A 81 19.57 13.47 -2.95
N ARG A 82 18.93 13.25 -1.81
CA ARG A 82 17.52 13.61 -1.60
C ARG A 82 17.54 14.85 -0.73
N VAL A 83 16.99 15.95 -1.25
CA VAL A 83 16.98 17.25 -0.58
C VAL A 83 15.82 17.28 0.40
N PHE A 84 14.62 17.04 -0.11
CA PHE A 84 13.38 16.94 0.66
C PHE A 84 12.39 16.00 -0.03
N TYR A 85 11.31 15.71 0.66
CA TYR A 85 10.15 15.00 0.18
C TYR A 85 8.96 15.95 0.23
N GLU A 86 8.24 16.07 -0.87
CA GLU A 86 7.06 16.92 -0.96
C GLU A 86 5.82 16.07 -0.75
N PHE A 87 4.99 16.43 0.22
CA PHE A 87 3.68 15.82 0.46
C PHE A 87 2.59 16.86 0.23
N THR A 88 1.75 16.67 -0.77
CA THR A 88 0.65 17.61 -1.05
C THR A 88 -0.67 17.03 -0.59
N CYS A 89 -1.45 17.77 0.22
CA CYS A 89 -2.81 17.40 0.61
C CYS A 89 -3.84 18.32 -0.06
N SER A 90 -4.68 17.77 -0.95
CA SER A 90 -5.74 18.54 -1.64
C SER A 90 -7.14 18.30 -1.07
N ALA A 91 -7.96 19.35 -0.98
CA ALA A 91 -9.37 19.27 -0.64
C ALA A 91 -10.24 18.67 -1.77
N PRO A 92 -11.46 18.18 -1.46
CA PRO A 92 -12.49 17.91 -2.45
C PRO A 92 -12.79 19.15 -3.29
N LYS A 93 -13.39 18.94 -4.46
CA LYS A 93 -13.54 20.03 -5.42
C LYS A 93 -14.60 21.03 -5.00
N SER A 94 -15.72 20.56 -4.47
CA SER A 94 -16.78 21.39 -3.87
C SER A 94 -16.25 22.26 -2.73
N GLY A 95 -15.46 21.67 -1.82
CA GLY A 95 -14.82 22.41 -0.73
C GLY A 95 -13.85 23.47 -1.23
N SER A 96 -13.08 23.18 -2.28
CA SER A 96 -12.19 24.17 -2.91
C SER A 96 -12.98 25.30 -3.57
N LEU A 97 -14.08 25.00 -4.26
CA LEU A 97 -14.94 25.97 -4.93
C LEU A 97 -15.53 26.96 -3.90
N LEU A 98 -16.14 26.44 -2.83
CA LEU A 98 -16.75 27.29 -1.79
C LEU A 98 -15.68 28.08 -1.01
N ALA A 99 -14.55 27.44 -0.67
CA ALA A 99 -13.48 28.10 0.09
C ALA A 99 -12.76 29.21 -0.71
N VAL A 100 -12.60 29.03 -2.02
CA VAL A 100 -11.75 29.91 -2.85
C VAL A 100 -12.57 30.85 -3.71
N THR A 101 -13.54 30.33 -4.47
CA THR A 101 -14.35 31.15 -5.38
C THR A 101 -15.37 31.99 -4.61
N LEU A 102 -16.02 31.39 -3.61
CA LEU A 102 -16.99 32.04 -2.74
C LEU A 102 -16.33 32.63 -1.46
N ASP A 103 -15.04 32.37 -1.24
CA ASP A 103 -14.24 32.92 -0.13
C ASP A 103 -14.78 32.58 1.25
N ASP A 104 -15.29 31.37 1.39
CA ASP A 104 -15.68 30.84 2.70
C ASP A 104 -14.44 30.48 3.53
N GLN A 105 -13.97 31.45 4.33
CA GLN A 105 -12.80 31.30 5.21
C GLN A 105 -12.97 30.19 6.25
N ARG A 106 -14.21 29.79 6.58
CA ARG A 106 -14.47 28.68 7.51
C ARG A 106 -13.95 27.36 6.92
N LEU A 107 -14.10 27.17 5.61
CA LEU A 107 -13.59 25.98 4.90
C LEU A 107 -12.06 26.00 4.75
N VAL A 108 -11.46 27.19 4.62
CA VAL A 108 -9.99 27.35 4.62
C VAL A 108 -9.41 26.95 5.98
N ALA A 109 -9.99 27.43 7.08
CA ALA A 109 -9.61 27.06 8.43
C ALA A 109 -9.82 25.56 8.69
N ALA A 110 -10.95 25.01 8.24
CA ALA A 110 -11.24 23.59 8.34
C ALA A 110 -10.20 22.71 7.62
N HIS A 111 -9.78 23.13 6.41
CA HIS A 111 -8.71 22.49 5.68
C HIS A 111 -7.39 22.52 6.45
N GLY A 112 -6.95 23.70 6.91
CA GLY A 112 -5.68 23.86 7.61
C GLY A 112 -5.57 22.98 8.86
N GLU A 113 -6.65 22.89 9.64
CA GLU A 113 -6.67 22.04 10.82
C GLU A 113 -6.71 20.54 10.48
N ALA A 114 -7.52 20.14 9.48
CA ALA A 114 -7.60 18.76 9.03
C ALA A 114 -6.27 18.25 8.44
N THR A 115 -5.56 19.08 7.66
CA THR A 115 -4.25 18.72 7.11
C THR A 115 -3.21 18.58 8.22
N ARG A 116 -3.21 19.48 9.21
CA ARG A 116 -2.29 19.42 10.36
C ARG A 116 -2.45 18.12 11.16
N ILE A 117 -3.69 17.70 11.44
CA ILE A 117 -3.95 16.44 12.15
C ILE A 117 -3.47 15.25 11.33
N ALA A 118 -3.86 15.18 10.06
CA ALA A 118 -3.49 14.07 9.19
C ALA A 118 -1.97 13.99 8.94
N PHE A 119 -1.30 15.13 8.85
CA PHE A 119 0.16 15.16 8.68
C PHE A 119 0.90 14.73 9.95
N ARG A 120 0.38 15.05 11.14
CA ARG A 120 0.91 14.53 12.42
C ARG A 120 0.79 13.00 12.50
N GLU A 121 -0.29 12.43 11.97
CA GLU A 121 -0.41 10.97 11.85
C GLU A 121 0.66 10.38 10.92
N LEU A 122 0.95 11.03 9.78
CA LEU A 122 2.04 10.61 8.89
C LEU A 122 3.43 10.76 9.53
N GLU A 123 3.65 11.77 10.37
CA GLU A 123 4.91 11.98 11.11
C GLU A 123 5.28 10.77 11.97
N THR A 124 4.30 10.02 12.50
CA THR A 124 4.55 8.82 13.31
C THR A 124 5.25 7.69 12.54
N PHE A 125 5.20 7.72 11.20
CA PHE A 125 5.89 6.76 10.32
C PHE A 125 7.30 7.19 9.92
N ALA A 126 7.74 8.38 10.34
CA ALA A 126 9.11 8.84 10.12
C ALA A 126 10.10 7.86 10.74
N ALA A 127 11.14 7.51 9.98
CA ALA A 127 12.15 6.54 10.39
C ALA A 127 13.54 6.96 9.94
N THR A 128 14.56 6.27 10.45
CA THR A 128 15.93 6.36 9.95
C THR A 128 16.55 4.97 9.80
N ARG A 129 17.59 4.87 8.98
CA ARG A 129 18.36 3.63 8.81
C ARG A 129 19.36 3.47 9.94
N VAL A 130 19.43 2.28 10.52
CA VAL A 130 20.45 1.91 11.51
C VAL A 130 21.29 0.79 10.91
N ARG A 131 22.59 1.07 10.73
CA ARG A 131 23.59 0.13 10.20
C ARG A 131 24.78 0.05 11.17
N LYS A 132 24.72 -0.86 12.13
CA LYS A 132 25.77 -1.10 13.14
C LYS A 132 25.84 -2.58 13.48
N GLN A 133 27.05 -3.12 13.64
CA GLN A 133 27.28 -4.51 14.10
C GLN A 133 26.44 -5.56 13.33
N GLY A 134 26.47 -5.52 12.00
CA GLY A 134 25.69 -6.45 11.16
C GLY A 134 24.19 -6.14 11.06
N ASN A 135 23.62 -5.32 11.94
CA ASN A 135 22.20 -4.95 11.89
C ASN A 135 21.89 -4.03 10.69
N GLN A 136 20.85 -4.38 9.94
CA GLN A 136 20.35 -3.65 8.78
C GLN A 136 18.84 -3.42 8.93
N ARG A 137 18.44 -2.43 9.74
CA ARG A 137 17.01 -2.19 10.05
C ARG A 137 16.66 -0.70 10.00
N ASP A 138 15.39 -0.44 9.71
CA ASP A 138 14.79 0.89 9.84
C ASP A 138 14.23 1.05 11.25
N ARG A 139 14.61 2.13 11.95
CA ARG A 139 14.11 2.50 13.27
C ARG A 139 13.15 3.67 13.13
N THR A 140 11.92 3.53 13.63
CA THR A 140 10.96 4.62 13.70
C THR A 140 11.46 5.71 14.65
N THR A 141 11.49 6.94 14.17
CA THR A 141 11.91 8.13 14.91
C THR A 141 10.71 9.01 15.29
N GLY A 142 9.62 8.97 14.51
CA GLY A 142 8.38 9.67 14.83
C GLY A 142 8.49 11.19 14.86
N ASN A 143 9.51 11.76 14.22
CA ASN A 143 9.72 13.21 14.17
C ASN A 143 10.18 13.67 12.79
N LEU A 144 9.64 14.81 12.34
CA LEU A 144 9.96 15.44 11.07
C LEU A 144 10.38 16.91 11.24
N VAL A 145 11.26 17.37 10.35
CA VAL A 145 11.45 18.79 10.07
C VAL A 145 10.71 19.06 8.77
N ALA A 146 9.62 19.85 8.81
CA ALA A 146 8.82 20.13 7.63
C ALA A 146 8.27 21.57 7.62
N ALA A 147 7.94 22.06 6.43
CA ALA A 147 7.30 23.35 6.21
C ALA A 147 5.98 23.16 5.46
N ALA A 148 4.91 23.82 5.92
CA ALA A 148 3.58 23.77 5.32
C ALA A 148 3.26 25.07 4.55
N PHE A 149 2.81 24.95 3.31
CA PHE A 149 2.41 26.06 2.44
C PHE A 149 1.03 25.80 1.86
N THR A 150 0.04 26.62 2.21
CA THR A 150 -1.34 26.48 1.71
C THR A 150 -1.58 27.37 0.50
N HIS A 151 -2.09 26.76 -0.56
CA HIS A 151 -2.39 27.36 -1.86
C HIS A 151 -3.86 27.13 -2.22
N THR A 152 -4.41 27.99 -3.08
CA THR A 152 -5.85 28.05 -3.37
C THR A 152 -6.21 27.72 -4.80
N SER A 153 -5.24 27.50 -5.70
CA SER A 153 -5.54 27.40 -7.12
C SER A 153 -4.70 26.37 -7.86
N SER A 154 -5.20 25.94 -9.01
CA SER A 154 -4.50 25.00 -9.88
C SER A 154 -3.70 25.74 -10.96
N ARG A 155 -2.87 24.99 -11.70
CA ARG A 155 -2.19 25.51 -12.90
C ARG A 155 -3.17 26.04 -13.96
N ALA A 156 -4.40 25.53 -13.99
CA ALA A 156 -5.45 25.95 -14.92
C ALA A 156 -6.32 27.10 -14.37
N LEU A 157 -5.89 27.75 -13.27
CA LEU A 157 -6.62 28.77 -12.53
C LEU A 157 -7.93 28.31 -11.87
N ASP A 158 -8.24 27.00 -11.92
CA ASP A 158 -9.39 26.45 -11.20
C ASP A 158 -9.17 26.49 -9.67
N PRO A 159 -10.23 26.67 -8.86
CA PRO A 159 -10.14 26.67 -7.40
C PRO A 159 -9.68 25.29 -6.91
N GLN A 160 -8.57 25.27 -6.18
CA GLN A 160 -7.92 24.05 -5.73
C GLN A 160 -7.25 24.31 -4.38
N LEU A 161 -7.98 24.14 -3.29
CA LEU A 161 -7.43 24.32 -1.95
C LEU A 161 -6.53 23.12 -1.62
N HIS A 162 -5.25 23.39 -1.37
CA HIS A 162 -4.28 22.36 -1.05
C HIS A 162 -3.12 22.90 -0.21
N THR A 163 -2.47 22.00 0.53
CA THR A 163 -1.29 22.32 1.34
C THR A 163 -0.11 21.44 0.91
N HIS A 164 1.02 22.08 0.59
CA HIS A 164 2.32 21.45 0.36
C HIS A 164 3.06 21.31 1.69
N PHE A 165 3.58 20.14 1.95
CA PHE A 165 4.40 19.83 3.11
C PHE A 165 5.78 19.42 2.61
N THR A 166 6.71 20.37 2.66
CA THR A 166 8.11 20.15 2.32
C THR A 166 8.81 19.52 3.52
N VAL A 167 9.05 18.21 3.44
CA VAL A 167 9.69 17.40 4.48
C VAL A 167 11.18 17.28 4.21
N PHE A 168 12.00 17.95 5.01
CA PHE A 168 13.44 17.93 4.85
C PHE A 168 13.99 16.55 5.19
N ASN A 169 15.10 16.17 4.54
CA ASN A 169 15.70 14.85 4.68
C ASN A 169 16.48 14.69 5.99
N ALA A 170 15.87 15.03 7.12
CA ALA A 170 16.45 14.97 8.45
C ALA A 170 15.40 14.54 9.48
N THR A 171 15.80 13.64 10.38
CA THR A 171 15.02 13.19 11.55
C THR A 171 15.98 12.89 12.69
N PHE A 172 15.55 13.09 13.93
CA PHE A 172 16.35 12.87 15.12
C PHE A 172 16.18 11.44 15.64
N ASP A 173 17.29 10.71 15.78
CA ASP A 173 17.33 9.37 16.37
C ASP A 173 17.59 9.50 17.87
N GLU A 174 16.54 9.35 18.68
CA GLU A 174 16.63 9.49 20.15
C GLU A 174 17.59 8.48 20.78
N THR A 175 17.70 7.27 20.22
CA THR A 175 18.61 6.24 20.74
C THR A 175 20.08 6.60 20.48
N GLU A 176 20.41 7.10 19.29
CA GLU A 176 21.78 7.51 18.95
C GLU A 176 22.07 8.99 19.27
N ARG A 177 21.07 9.72 19.79
CA ARG A 177 21.08 11.14 20.13
C ARG A 177 21.65 12.04 19.03
N ARG A 178 21.26 11.79 17.78
CA ARG A 178 21.79 12.54 16.62
C ARG A 178 20.80 12.62 15.46
N TRP A 179 20.99 13.65 14.64
CA TRP A 179 20.28 13.81 13.38
C TRP A 179 20.78 12.82 12.32
N LYS A 180 19.84 12.26 11.56
CA LYS A 180 20.09 11.28 10.51
C LYS A 180 19.14 11.50 9.34
N ALA A 181 19.50 10.96 8.17
CA ALA A 181 18.66 11.06 6.98
C ALA A 181 17.31 10.37 7.23
N LEU A 182 16.26 11.01 6.72
CA LEU A 182 14.89 10.50 6.81
C LEU A 182 14.70 9.33 5.83
N GLN A 183 14.21 8.22 6.37
CA GLN A 183 13.70 7.09 5.63
C GLN A 183 12.17 7.20 5.54
N ALA A 184 11.69 7.77 4.44
CA ALA A 184 10.26 8.06 4.22
C ALA A 184 9.43 6.86 3.71
N GLY A 185 10.03 5.66 3.59
CA GLY A 185 9.36 4.48 3.01
C GLY A 185 8.00 4.18 3.64
N LYS A 186 7.97 4.02 4.97
CA LYS A 186 6.73 3.76 5.71
C LYS A 186 5.71 4.90 5.63
N MET A 187 6.16 6.14 5.42
CA MET A 187 5.25 7.27 5.21
C MET A 187 4.54 7.16 3.87
N TYR A 188 5.21 6.65 2.83
CA TYR A 188 4.57 6.39 1.53
C TYR A 188 3.51 5.30 1.62
N ASP A 189 3.81 4.21 2.34
CA ASP A 189 2.86 3.11 2.58
C ASP A 189 1.60 3.64 3.30
N ALA A 190 1.77 4.59 4.22
CA ALA A 190 0.71 5.21 5.00
C ALA A 190 -0.05 6.37 4.31
N ILE A 191 0.24 6.74 3.05
CA ILE A 191 -0.44 7.86 2.36
C ILE A 191 -1.97 7.68 2.31
N ARG A 192 -2.43 6.45 2.11
CA ARG A 192 -3.88 6.15 2.08
C ARG A 192 -4.52 6.38 3.45
N TYR A 193 -3.84 5.96 4.52
CA TYR A 193 -4.25 6.21 5.89
C TYR A 193 -4.30 7.71 6.19
N GLY A 194 -3.23 8.46 5.92
CA GLY A 194 -3.21 9.93 6.09
C GLY A 194 -4.30 10.63 5.27
N THR A 195 -4.62 10.13 4.08
CA THR A 195 -5.75 10.63 3.28
C THR A 195 -7.10 10.35 3.94
N ALA A 196 -7.30 9.17 4.52
CA ALA A 196 -8.53 8.83 5.24
C ALA A 196 -8.71 9.69 6.49
N VAL A 197 -7.64 9.89 7.27
CA VAL A 197 -7.63 10.82 8.42
C VAL A 197 -8.03 12.23 7.98
N TYR A 198 -7.37 12.76 6.94
CA TYR A 198 -7.69 14.09 6.41
C TYR A 198 -9.15 14.22 5.98
N ARG A 199 -9.68 13.24 5.25
CA ARG A 199 -11.08 13.26 4.79
C ARG A 199 -12.05 13.21 5.95
N ASN A 200 -11.80 12.36 6.94
CA ASN A 200 -12.63 12.30 8.14
C ASN A 200 -12.61 13.62 8.90
N GLU A 201 -11.42 14.17 9.18
CA GLU A 201 -11.27 15.43 9.92
C GLU A 201 -11.87 16.63 9.16
N LEU A 202 -11.74 16.66 7.83
CA LEU A 202 -12.35 17.70 7.01
C LEU A 202 -13.87 17.56 6.99
N ALA A 203 -14.41 16.37 6.73
CA ALA A 203 -15.85 16.11 6.71
C ALA A 203 -16.50 16.49 8.05
N LYS A 204 -15.85 16.15 9.18
CA LYS A 204 -16.29 16.52 10.52
C LYS A 204 -16.47 18.03 10.65
N ARG A 205 -15.48 18.80 10.19
CA ARG A 205 -15.50 20.28 10.25
C ARG A 205 -16.46 20.91 9.26
N VAL A 206 -16.58 20.36 8.06
CA VAL A 206 -17.56 20.77 7.05
C VAL A 206 -18.98 20.61 7.60
N LYS A 207 -19.29 19.45 8.20
CA LYS A 207 -20.56 19.22 8.91
C LYS A 207 -20.77 20.20 10.07
N GLN A 208 -19.74 20.45 10.88
CA GLN A 208 -19.82 21.44 11.98
C GLN A 208 -20.11 22.87 11.51
N ILE A 209 -19.65 23.25 10.33
CA ILE A 209 -19.99 24.56 9.72
C ILE A 209 -21.48 24.62 9.32
N GLY A 210 -22.12 23.47 9.11
CA GLY A 210 -23.53 23.34 8.73
C GLY A 210 -23.75 22.83 7.31
N TYR A 211 -22.68 22.53 6.57
CA TYR A 211 -22.80 21.95 5.24
C TYR A 211 -23.15 20.46 5.31
N GLN A 212 -24.04 20.02 4.44
CA GLN A 212 -24.27 18.59 4.18
C GLN A 212 -23.24 18.05 3.19
N ILE A 213 -22.97 16.75 3.27
CA ILE A 213 -22.03 16.06 2.39
C ILE A 213 -22.67 14.86 1.74
N THR A 214 -22.27 14.59 0.50
CA THR A 214 -22.67 13.39 -0.24
C THR A 214 -21.45 12.52 -0.57
N PRO A 215 -21.56 11.18 -0.52
CA PRO A 215 -20.48 10.29 -0.92
C PRO A 215 -20.04 10.54 -2.36
N ALA A 216 -18.73 10.47 -2.60
CA ALA A 216 -18.14 10.61 -3.92
C ALA A 216 -17.06 9.54 -4.15
N LYS A 217 -16.71 9.29 -5.41
CA LYS A 217 -15.70 8.30 -5.81
C LYS A 217 -14.38 8.40 -5.01
N HIS A 218 -14.02 9.60 -4.59
CA HIS A 218 -12.80 9.88 -3.85
C HIS A 218 -13.08 10.60 -2.51
N GLY A 219 -14.06 10.12 -1.75
CA GLY A 219 -14.40 10.63 -0.42
C GLY A 219 -15.82 11.20 -0.41
N PHE A 220 -15.93 12.51 -0.33
CA PHE A 220 -17.21 13.21 -0.31
C PHE A 220 -17.12 14.51 -1.12
N GLU A 221 -18.27 15.06 -1.50
CA GLU A 221 -18.45 16.44 -1.95
C GLU A 221 -19.53 17.12 -1.10
N ILE A 222 -19.56 18.45 -1.06
CA ILE A 222 -20.58 19.24 -0.36
C ILE A 222 -21.86 19.23 -1.19
N GLU A 223 -22.97 18.88 -0.56
CA GLU A 223 -24.29 18.86 -1.18
C GLU A 223 -24.73 20.27 -1.58
N GLY A 224 -25.40 20.40 -2.73
CA GLY A 224 -25.80 21.68 -3.31
C GLY A 224 -24.80 22.27 -4.31
N VAL A 225 -23.59 21.72 -4.43
CA VAL A 225 -22.66 22.03 -5.53
C VAL A 225 -22.91 21.07 -6.69
N SER A 226 -23.37 21.57 -7.84
CA SER A 226 -23.76 20.72 -8.97
C SER A 226 -22.58 20.05 -9.67
N ASP A 227 -22.80 18.84 -10.20
CA ASP A 227 -21.79 18.10 -10.98
C ASP A 227 -21.31 18.88 -12.22
N GLY A 228 -22.18 19.69 -12.83
CA GLY A 228 -21.84 20.57 -13.95
C GLY A 228 -20.76 21.58 -13.55
N VAL A 229 -20.93 22.24 -12.40
CA VAL A 229 -19.96 23.19 -11.84
C VAL A 229 -18.66 22.46 -11.46
N LEU A 230 -18.75 21.31 -10.78
CA LEU A 230 -17.59 20.51 -10.41
C LEU A 230 -16.77 20.10 -11.63
N LYS A 231 -17.43 19.67 -12.70
CA LYS A 231 -16.79 19.31 -13.97
C LYS A 231 -16.15 20.54 -14.62
N ARG A 232 -16.84 21.69 -14.69
CA ARG A 232 -16.33 22.94 -15.29
C ARG A 232 -15.02 23.40 -14.66
N PHE A 233 -14.91 23.31 -13.33
CA PHE A 233 -13.69 23.67 -12.60
C PHE A 233 -12.67 22.53 -12.48
N SER A 234 -12.86 21.38 -13.13
CA SER A 234 -11.93 20.25 -13.08
C SER A 234 -11.09 20.12 -14.35
N LYS A 235 -10.64 21.23 -14.95
CA LYS A 235 -9.99 21.24 -16.28
C LYS A 235 -8.73 20.38 -16.29
N ARG A 236 -7.90 20.50 -15.25
CA ARG A 236 -6.66 19.73 -15.14
C ARG A 236 -6.92 18.22 -15.09
N SER A 237 -7.94 17.77 -14.36
CA SER A 237 -8.27 16.35 -14.30
C SER A 237 -8.80 15.84 -15.64
N GLN A 238 -9.55 16.65 -16.38
CA GLN A 238 -10.06 16.28 -17.71
C GLN A 238 -8.91 16.17 -18.71
N GLU A 239 -8.01 17.14 -18.73
CA GLU A 239 -6.80 17.14 -19.56
C GLU A 239 -5.93 15.90 -19.27
N ALA A 240 -5.71 15.58 -17.99
CA ALA A 240 -4.94 14.40 -17.60
C ALA A 240 -5.57 13.09 -18.12
N ARG A 241 -6.90 12.94 -17.99
CA ARG A 241 -7.63 11.78 -18.50
C ARG A 241 -7.52 11.68 -20.02
N ARG A 242 -7.68 12.80 -20.73
CA ARG A 242 -7.57 12.86 -22.19
C ARG A 242 -6.17 12.43 -22.66
N VAL A 243 -5.11 12.99 -22.06
CA VAL A 243 -3.72 12.64 -22.40
C VAL A 243 -3.45 11.15 -22.19
N VAL A 244 -3.90 10.59 -21.06
CA VAL A 244 -3.74 9.15 -20.79
C VAL A 244 -4.49 8.32 -21.82
N GLN A 245 -5.75 8.64 -22.09
CA GLN A 245 -6.60 7.91 -23.04
C GLN A 245 -6.01 7.93 -24.45
N GLU A 246 -5.57 9.09 -24.95
CA GLU A 246 -4.95 9.23 -26.26
C GLU A 246 -3.66 8.40 -26.38
N MET A 247 -2.85 8.35 -25.31
CA MET A 247 -1.64 7.53 -25.30
C MET A 247 -1.92 6.03 -25.21
N GLU A 248 -2.90 5.62 -24.41
CA GLU A 248 -3.31 4.20 -24.31
C GLU A 248 -3.88 3.70 -25.64
N GLN A 249 -4.69 4.52 -26.32
CA GLN A 249 -5.21 4.22 -27.66
C GLN A 249 -4.08 4.06 -28.67
N LYS A 250 -3.12 5.00 -28.71
CA LYS A 250 -1.96 4.93 -29.62
C LYS A 250 -1.07 3.72 -29.37
N LEU A 251 -0.97 3.25 -28.12
CA LEU A 251 -0.12 2.11 -27.75
C LEU A 251 -0.84 0.76 -27.75
N GLY A 252 -2.18 0.75 -27.89
CA GLY A 252 -2.98 -0.48 -27.81
C GLY A 252 -2.92 -1.18 -26.45
N ARG A 253 -2.49 -0.49 -25.39
CA ARG A 253 -2.32 -1.06 -24.04
C ARG A 253 -2.47 -0.01 -22.96
N LYS A 254 -2.80 -0.45 -21.74
CA LYS A 254 -2.82 0.43 -20.57
C LYS A 254 -1.42 0.93 -20.20
N LEU A 255 -1.34 2.17 -19.74
CA LEU A 255 -0.11 2.77 -19.25
C LEU A 255 0.20 2.30 -17.82
N SER A 256 1.49 2.15 -17.51
CA SER A 256 1.92 1.97 -16.11
C SER A 256 1.77 3.28 -15.33
N ASN A 257 1.67 3.21 -14.00
CA ASN A 257 1.55 4.40 -13.15
C ASN A 257 2.66 5.44 -13.39
N ASN A 258 3.89 4.99 -13.61
CA ASN A 258 5.03 5.87 -13.92
C ASN A 258 4.88 6.54 -15.28
N ALA A 259 4.39 5.82 -16.29
CA ALA A 259 4.15 6.37 -17.62
C ALA A 259 3.00 7.39 -17.59
N VAL A 260 1.92 7.10 -16.85
CA VAL A 260 0.82 8.05 -16.60
C VAL A 260 1.36 9.32 -15.93
N ALA A 261 2.13 9.19 -14.86
CA ALA A 261 2.70 10.32 -14.13
C ALA A 261 3.59 11.19 -15.04
N LEU A 262 4.43 10.57 -15.88
CA LEU A 262 5.29 11.26 -16.83
C LEU A 262 4.50 11.99 -17.92
N ALA A 263 3.51 11.32 -18.52
CA ALA A 263 2.66 11.89 -19.56
C ALA A 263 1.89 13.11 -19.04
N VAL A 264 1.24 12.95 -17.89
CA VAL A 264 0.52 14.02 -17.19
C VAL A 264 1.47 15.13 -16.76
N HIS A 265 2.72 14.84 -16.38
CA HIS A 265 3.68 15.90 -16.07
C HIS A 265 4.05 16.73 -17.31
N ARG A 266 4.29 16.07 -18.45
CA ARG A 266 4.68 16.72 -19.71
C ARG A 266 3.55 17.54 -20.35
N SER A 267 2.29 17.18 -20.10
CA SER A 267 1.14 17.94 -20.62
C SER A 267 0.92 19.28 -19.92
N ARG A 268 1.56 19.51 -18.77
CA ARG A 268 1.29 20.69 -17.92
C ARG A 268 1.65 21.98 -18.65
N ALA A 269 0.65 22.85 -18.82
CA ALA A 269 0.88 24.25 -19.18
C ALA A 269 1.81 24.94 -18.16
N LYS A 270 2.56 25.93 -18.65
CA LYS A 270 3.35 26.83 -17.79
C LYS A 270 2.39 27.62 -16.89
N LYS A 271 2.79 27.84 -15.63
CA LYS A 271 2.01 28.70 -14.71
C LYS A 271 1.98 30.13 -15.28
N ILE A 272 0.82 30.76 -15.25
CA ILE A 272 0.65 32.17 -15.61
C ILE A 272 1.29 33.00 -14.49
N LYS A 273 2.23 33.87 -14.85
CA LYS A 273 2.85 34.84 -13.93
C LYS A 273 2.09 36.18 -14.04
N GLY A 274 2.05 36.97 -12.98
CA GLY A 274 1.54 38.36 -13.02
C GLY A 274 0.05 38.58 -12.73
N ILE A 275 -0.70 37.56 -12.28
CA ILE A 275 -2.11 37.72 -11.93
C ILE A 275 -2.28 37.78 -10.40
N SER A 276 -3.23 38.54 -9.88
CA SER A 276 -3.53 38.60 -8.44
C SER A 276 -4.53 37.52 -8.02
N THR A 277 -4.60 37.23 -6.73
CA THR A 277 -5.62 36.31 -6.18
C THR A 277 -7.03 36.81 -6.47
N THR A 278 -7.24 38.13 -6.39
CA THR A 278 -8.51 38.80 -6.72
C THR A 278 -8.90 38.60 -8.17
N GLU A 279 -8.00 38.87 -9.12
CA GLU A 279 -8.27 38.66 -10.55
C GLU A 279 -8.55 37.19 -10.90
N VAL A 280 -7.86 36.24 -10.24
CA VAL A 280 -8.15 34.81 -10.43
C VAL A 280 -9.55 34.48 -9.93
N ARG A 281 -9.95 35.01 -8.78
CA ARG A 281 -11.30 34.82 -8.24
C ARG A 281 -12.36 35.43 -9.15
N GLU A 282 -12.14 36.63 -9.68
CA GLU A 282 -13.03 37.26 -10.67
C GLU A 282 -13.20 36.38 -11.91
N ARG A 283 -12.10 35.83 -12.45
CA ARG A 283 -12.15 34.88 -13.58
C ARG A 283 -12.86 33.58 -13.23
N GLN A 284 -12.82 33.14 -11.98
CA GLN A 284 -13.58 31.97 -11.53
C GLN A 284 -15.07 32.30 -11.45
N LEU A 285 -15.44 33.44 -10.85
CA LEU A 285 -16.82 33.90 -10.76
C LEU A 285 -17.45 34.08 -12.15
N ALA A 286 -16.72 34.63 -13.11
CA ALA A 286 -17.21 34.84 -14.48
C ALA A 286 -17.49 33.53 -15.26
N GLN A 287 -17.02 32.38 -14.77
CA GLN A 287 -17.31 31.06 -15.37
C GLN A 287 -18.60 30.43 -14.84
N LEU A 288 -19.21 30.99 -13.80
CA LEU A 288 -20.49 30.55 -13.26
C LEU A 288 -21.64 31.24 -13.98
N GLN A 289 -22.71 30.49 -14.23
CA GLN A 289 -23.97 31.11 -14.65
C GLN A 289 -24.60 31.88 -13.48
N PRO A 290 -25.44 32.90 -13.74
CA PRO A 290 -26.04 33.71 -12.68
C PRO A 290 -26.84 32.91 -11.65
N ASP A 291 -27.60 31.91 -12.10
CA ASP A 291 -28.36 30.98 -11.28
C ASP A 291 -27.46 30.06 -10.45
N GLU A 292 -26.38 29.52 -11.05
CA GLU A 292 -25.37 28.73 -10.35
C GLU A 292 -24.70 29.55 -9.23
N LEU A 293 -24.30 30.80 -9.51
CA LEU A 293 -23.68 31.68 -8.53
C LEU A 293 -24.65 32.00 -7.38
N GLN A 294 -25.90 32.36 -7.70
CA GLN A 294 -26.92 32.63 -6.70
C GLN A 294 -27.19 31.41 -5.81
N ALA A 295 -27.26 30.21 -6.39
CA ALA A 295 -27.44 28.98 -5.63
C ALA A 295 -26.27 28.72 -4.66
N LEU A 296 -25.02 28.90 -5.10
CA LEU A 296 -23.83 28.74 -4.25
C LEU A 296 -23.74 29.79 -3.14
N GLN A 297 -24.11 31.04 -3.43
CA GLN A 297 -24.18 32.12 -2.44
C GLN A 297 -25.25 31.84 -1.39
N LYS A 298 -26.45 31.43 -1.82
CA LYS A 298 -27.54 31.05 -0.91
C LYS A 298 -27.14 29.86 -0.03
N LEU A 299 -26.50 28.85 -0.62
CA LEU A 299 -25.97 27.70 0.11
C LEU A 299 -25.01 28.15 1.22
N SER A 300 -23.96 28.92 0.87
CA SER A 300 -22.95 29.40 1.83
C SER A 300 -23.51 30.31 2.92
N ALA A 301 -24.49 31.15 2.60
CA ALA A 301 -25.14 32.05 3.55
C ALA A 301 -26.14 31.33 4.48
N SER A 302 -26.73 30.22 4.03
CA SER A 302 -27.75 29.49 4.79
C SER A 302 -27.19 28.59 5.90
N VAL A 303 -25.92 28.19 5.81
CA VAL A 303 -25.34 27.27 6.80
C VAL A 303 -25.10 27.96 8.14
N GLN A 304 -25.47 27.27 9.21
CA GLN A 304 -25.24 27.68 10.59
C GLN A 304 -24.43 26.61 11.30
N PRO A 305 -23.53 26.99 12.24
CA PRO A 305 -22.78 26.01 13.01
C PRO A 305 -23.72 25.05 13.74
N VAL A 306 -23.46 23.76 13.59
CA VAL A 306 -24.23 22.70 14.25
C VAL A 306 -23.34 21.87 15.16
N GLY A 307 -23.89 21.44 16.30
CA GLY A 307 -23.27 20.42 17.13
C GLY A 307 -23.17 19.11 16.36
N LEU A 308 -22.06 18.40 16.51
CA LEU A 308 -21.94 17.05 15.93
C LEU A 308 -22.88 16.11 16.67
N VAL A 309 -23.89 15.62 15.95
CA VAL A 309 -24.67 14.46 16.40
C VAL A 309 -23.85 13.22 16.06
N ARG A 310 -23.32 12.54 17.08
CA ARG A 310 -22.66 11.25 16.90
C ARG A 310 -23.71 10.15 16.87
N GLY A 311 -23.60 9.22 15.91
CA GLY A 311 -24.34 7.97 15.96
C GLY A 311 -23.91 7.12 17.17
N PHE A 312 -24.68 6.06 17.46
CA PHE A 312 -24.34 5.11 18.52
C PHE A 312 -23.23 4.14 18.03
N GLU A 313 -22.14 4.02 18.80
CA GLU A 313 -20.96 3.17 18.54
C GLU A 313 -20.44 3.09 17.08
N PRO A 314 -20.21 4.23 16.42
CA PRO A 314 -19.82 4.22 15.00
C PRO A 314 -18.43 3.60 14.78
N GLU A 315 -17.52 3.67 15.76
CA GLU A 315 -16.18 3.10 15.66
C GLU A 315 -16.16 1.57 15.67
N ASN A 316 -17.00 0.91 16.46
CA ASN A 316 -17.07 -0.56 16.51
C ASN A 316 -17.61 -1.13 15.19
N GLN A 317 -18.66 -0.50 14.64
CA GLN A 317 -19.23 -0.89 13.35
C GLN A 317 -18.22 -0.69 12.21
N ALA A 318 -17.57 0.48 12.18
CA ALA A 318 -16.52 0.77 11.19
C ALA A 318 -15.32 -0.19 11.31
N LEU A 319 -14.94 -0.56 12.53
CA LEU A 319 -13.89 -1.55 12.79
C LEU A 319 -14.30 -2.93 12.27
N ASN A 320 -15.49 -3.41 12.59
CA ASN A 320 -15.98 -4.72 12.14
C ASN A 320 -16.01 -4.82 10.62
N TYR A 321 -16.53 -3.78 9.95
CA TYR A 321 -16.45 -3.68 8.49
C TYR A 321 -15.00 -3.73 8.01
N ALA A 322 -14.10 -2.94 8.61
CA ALA A 322 -12.71 -2.87 8.17
C ALA A 322 -11.98 -4.20 8.35
N VAL A 323 -12.27 -4.93 9.44
CA VAL A 323 -11.75 -6.28 9.67
C VAL A 323 -12.23 -7.21 8.55
N ALA A 324 -13.53 -7.27 8.29
CA ALA A 324 -14.08 -8.12 7.23
C ALA A 324 -13.50 -7.77 5.85
N TYR A 325 -13.41 -6.47 5.52
CA TYR A 325 -12.94 -5.97 4.23
C TYR A 325 -11.45 -6.21 3.99
N VAL A 326 -10.60 -5.86 4.97
CA VAL A 326 -9.15 -5.91 4.80
C VAL A 326 -8.64 -7.35 4.89
N PHE A 327 -9.16 -8.12 5.85
CA PHE A 327 -8.75 -9.50 6.04
C PHE A 327 -9.40 -10.46 5.05
N GLU A 328 -10.31 -10.04 4.17
CA GLU A 328 -10.76 -10.88 3.04
C GLU A 328 -9.58 -11.33 2.17
N ARG A 329 -8.60 -10.44 1.97
CA ARG A 329 -7.52 -10.63 0.98
C ARG A 329 -6.13 -10.75 1.59
N LYS A 330 -5.99 -10.48 2.89
CA LYS A 330 -4.70 -10.41 3.57
C LYS A 330 -4.78 -11.15 4.89
N SER A 331 -3.77 -11.95 5.20
CA SER A 331 -3.67 -12.66 6.49
C SER A 331 -3.10 -11.78 7.60
N VAL A 332 -2.21 -10.84 7.24
CA VAL A 332 -1.60 -9.87 8.14
C VAL A 332 -1.61 -8.50 7.50
N VAL A 333 -2.02 -7.48 8.25
CA VAL A 333 -2.04 -6.09 7.77
C VAL A 333 -1.45 -5.11 8.78
N PRO A 334 -0.75 -4.05 8.33
CA PRO A 334 -0.38 -2.96 9.22
C PRO A 334 -1.62 -2.28 9.84
N GLU A 335 -1.53 -1.87 11.11
CA GLU A 335 -2.62 -1.21 11.83
C GLU A 335 -3.21 -0.01 11.07
N HIS A 336 -2.38 0.78 10.40
CA HIS A 336 -2.80 1.96 9.65
C HIS A 336 -3.67 1.63 8.43
N GLU A 337 -3.52 0.43 7.86
CA GLU A 337 -4.37 0.00 6.74
C GLU A 337 -5.78 -0.30 7.24
N LEU A 338 -5.91 -0.99 8.38
CA LEU A 338 -7.19 -1.24 9.04
C LEU A 338 -7.88 0.06 9.45
N LEU A 339 -7.16 0.97 10.11
CA LEU A 339 -7.68 2.30 10.48
C LEU A 339 -8.11 3.09 9.25
N GLY A 340 -7.32 3.04 8.17
CA GLY A 340 -7.64 3.73 6.92
C GLY A 340 -8.91 3.22 6.27
N ALA A 341 -9.16 1.91 6.30
CA ALA A 341 -10.40 1.30 5.81
C ALA A 341 -11.62 1.70 6.66
N ALA A 342 -11.49 1.68 7.99
CA ALA A 342 -12.57 2.09 8.91
C ALA A 342 -12.94 3.57 8.72
N LEU A 343 -11.96 4.47 8.68
CA LEU A 343 -12.17 5.91 8.48
C LEU A 343 -12.82 6.26 7.14
N ALA A 344 -12.67 5.40 6.14
CA ALA A 344 -13.19 5.65 4.79
C ALA A 344 -14.70 5.36 4.66
N GLN A 345 -15.33 4.64 5.61
CA GLN A 345 -16.75 4.27 5.54
C GLN A 345 -17.67 5.46 5.70
N HIS A 346 -17.52 6.19 6.80
CA HIS A 346 -18.39 7.33 7.15
C HIS A 346 -17.54 8.56 7.50
N PRO A 347 -17.03 9.28 6.49
CA PRO A 347 -16.21 10.47 6.72
C PRO A 347 -16.94 11.50 7.58
N GLY A 348 -16.27 11.93 8.65
CA GLY A 348 -16.75 12.99 9.54
C GLY A 348 -17.46 12.50 10.80
N GLU A 349 -17.70 11.19 10.89
CA GLU A 349 -18.40 10.57 12.03
C GLU A 349 -17.46 9.85 12.98
N MET A 350 -16.23 9.57 12.56
CA MET A 350 -15.27 8.81 13.36
C MET A 350 -14.45 9.73 14.27
N ASP A 351 -14.23 9.30 15.51
CA ASP A 351 -13.19 9.83 16.38
C ASP A 351 -11.93 8.94 16.31
N LEU A 352 -10.85 9.46 15.72
CA LEU A 352 -9.63 8.68 15.50
C LEU A 352 -9.02 8.11 16.80
N PRO A 353 -8.90 8.87 17.91
CA PRO A 353 -8.44 8.31 19.19
C PRO A 353 -9.33 7.15 19.68
N THR A 354 -10.65 7.30 19.59
CA THR A 354 -11.60 6.26 19.99
C THR A 354 -11.47 5.02 19.11
N LEU A 355 -11.35 5.18 17.79
CA LEU A 355 -11.15 4.08 16.85
C LEU A 355 -9.83 3.33 17.10
N LYS A 356 -8.73 4.05 17.34
CA LYS A 356 -7.45 3.44 17.74
C LYS A 356 -7.57 2.66 19.05
N ALA A 357 -8.35 3.17 20.01
CA ALA A 357 -8.60 2.46 21.25
C ALA A 357 -9.47 1.21 21.05
N ALA A 358 -10.46 1.26 20.14
CA ALA A 358 -11.26 0.10 19.75
C ALA A 358 -10.40 -1.01 19.12
N VAL A 359 -9.49 -0.66 18.20
CA VAL A 359 -8.52 -1.62 17.62
C VAL A 359 -7.70 -2.31 18.71
N LYS A 360 -7.20 -1.55 19.69
CA LYS A 360 -6.39 -2.09 20.79
C LYS A 360 -7.16 -3.00 21.75
N ARG A 361 -8.48 -2.80 21.89
CA ARG A 361 -9.35 -3.57 22.79
C ARG A 361 -10.07 -4.73 22.10
N SER A 362 -10.00 -4.81 20.77
CA SER A 362 -10.65 -5.87 20.01
C SER A 362 -10.07 -7.23 20.40
N ALA A 363 -10.93 -8.15 20.85
CA ALA A 363 -10.54 -9.53 21.18
C ALA A 363 -10.25 -10.36 19.92
N ASP A 364 -10.83 -9.98 18.78
CA ASP A 364 -10.68 -10.69 17.52
C ASP A 364 -9.33 -10.41 16.84
N LEU A 365 -8.68 -9.29 17.18
CA LEU A 365 -7.43 -8.86 16.59
C LEU A 365 -6.22 -9.34 17.40
N VAL A 366 -5.29 -10.00 16.71
CA VAL A 366 -4.05 -10.50 17.28
C VAL A 366 -2.88 -9.71 16.68
N LYS A 367 -1.99 -9.21 17.54
CA LYS A 367 -0.78 -8.51 17.11
C LYS A 367 0.33 -9.50 16.77
N THR A 368 0.94 -9.32 15.60
CA THR A 368 2.08 -10.10 15.11
C THR A 368 3.32 -9.20 14.96
N GLU A 369 4.47 -9.78 14.59
CA GLU A 369 5.68 -9.00 14.28
C GLU A 369 5.46 -8.01 13.10
N HIS A 370 4.64 -8.40 12.14
CA HIS A 370 4.47 -7.68 10.88
C HIS A 370 3.17 -6.85 10.79
N GLY A 371 2.28 -6.96 11.78
CA GLY A 371 1.03 -6.21 11.80
C GLY A 371 -0.03 -6.80 12.72
N LEU A 372 -1.27 -6.76 12.26
CA LEU A 372 -2.44 -7.34 12.90
C LEU A 372 -2.93 -8.52 12.05
N SER A 373 -3.39 -9.57 12.70
CA SER A 373 -4.18 -10.68 12.13
C SER A 373 -5.46 -10.87 12.93
N THR A 374 -6.30 -11.82 12.55
CA THR A 374 -7.46 -12.22 13.36
C THR A 374 -7.20 -13.55 14.07
N ALA A 375 -7.85 -13.76 15.22
CA ALA A 375 -7.77 -15.02 15.94
C ALA A 375 -8.19 -16.21 15.05
N GLN A 376 -9.20 -16.01 14.20
CA GLN A 376 -9.66 -17.01 13.25
C GLN A 376 -8.60 -17.35 12.20
N ILE A 377 -7.93 -16.35 11.61
CA ILE A 377 -6.87 -16.59 10.60
C ILE A 377 -5.73 -17.37 11.24
N LEU A 378 -5.29 -16.96 12.43
CA LEU A 378 -4.22 -17.67 13.15
C LEU A 378 -4.63 -19.12 13.49
N ALA A 379 -5.87 -19.34 13.90
CA ALA A 379 -6.38 -20.69 14.15
C ALA A 379 -6.37 -21.55 12.88
N THR A 380 -6.79 -21.01 11.73
CA THR A 380 -6.72 -21.71 10.44
C THR A 380 -5.28 -21.99 10.02
N GLU A 381 -4.36 -21.04 10.20
CA GLU A 381 -2.92 -21.26 9.91
C GLU A 381 -2.33 -22.37 10.78
N LEU A 382 -2.66 -22.38 12.08
CA LEU A 382 -2.21 -23.41 13.01
C LEU A 382 -2.78 -24.79 12.64
N ASP A 383 -4.07 -24.88 12.28
CA ASP A 383 -4.72 -26.11 11.82
C ASP A 383 -4.04 -26.69 10.57
N LEU A 384 -3.73 -25.83 9.59
CA LEU A 384 -3.00 -26.24 8.39
C LEU A 384 -1.60 -26.76 8.73
N ILE A 385 -0.86 -26.07 9.60
CA ILE A 385 0.48 -26.50 10.02
C ILE A 385 0.41 -27.84 10.76
N GLN A 386 -0.55 -28.01 11.66
CA GLN A 386 -0.76 -29.26 12.38
C GLN A 386 -1.13 -30.40 11.43
N THR A 387 -1.95 -30.13 10.42
CA THR A 387 -2.35 -31.10 9.39
C THR A 387 -1.17 -31.57 8.54
N VAL A 388 -0.25 -30.67 8.21
CA VAL A 388 1.01 -31.01 7.50
C VAL A 388 1.90 -31.85 8.40
N ASN A 389 2.14 -31.41 9.64
CA ASN A 389 3.01 -32.12 10.58
C ASN A 389 2.49 -33.52 10.92
N ALA A 390 1.18 -33.69 11.07
CA ALA A 390 0.54 -34.98 11.29
C ALA A 390 0.64 -35.91 10.07
N GLY A 391 0.88 -35.35 8.88
CA GLY A 391 1.10 -36.09 7.65
C GLY A 391 2.55 -36.51 7.41
N CYS A 392 3.51 -36.10 8.25
CA CYS A 392 4.91 -36.47 8.10
C CYS A 392 5.11 -37.97 8.40
N ASP A 393 5.80 -38.68 7.50
CA ASP A 393 6.02 -40.14 7.57
C ASP A 393 4.76 -40.98 7.84
N ALA A 394 3.58 -40.46 7.46
CA ALA A 394 2.29 -41.08 7.75
C ALA A 394 1.90 -42.19 6.76
N LEU A 395 2.53 -42.23 5.58
CA LEU A 395 2.19 -43.15 4.49
C LEU A 395 3.41 -43.94 4.02
N ALA A 396 3.17 -45.06 3.33
CA ALA A 396 4.22 -45.74 2.60
C ALA A 396 4.68 -44.89 1.38
N PRO A 397 5.96 -44.98 0.99
CA PRO A 397 6.45 -44.40 -0.26
C PRO A 397 5.67 -44.90 -1.48
N LEU A 398 5.44 -44.02 -2.46
CA LEU A 398 4.66 -44.36 -3.67
C LEU A 398 5.39 -45.34 -4.60
N HIS A 399 6.65 -45.07 -4.90
CA HIS A 399 7.45 -45.89 -5.82
C HIS A 399 8.97 -45.72 -5.57
N PRO A 400 9.53 -46.34 -4.52
CA PRO A 400 10.94 -46.18 -4.17
C PRO A 400 11.93 -46.57 -5.26
N GLY A 401 11.56 -47.58 -6.06
CA GLY A 401 12.38 -48.18 -7.10
C GLY A 401 12.33 -47.47 -8.44
N TYR A 402 11.48 -46.45 -8.59
CA TYR A 402 11.34 -45.73 -9.86
C TYR A 402 12.66 -45.07 -10.27
N ARG A 403 12.95 -45.12 -11.58
CA ARG A 403 14.10 -44.47 -12.21
C ARG A 403 13.60 -43.47 -13.25
N PRO A 404 13.65 -42.16 -12.96
CA PRO A 404 13.29 -41.12 -13.91
C PRO A 404 14.16 -41.18 -15.17
N ALA A 405 13.60 -40.72 -16.28
CA ALA A 405 14.27 -40.70 -17.57
C ALA A 405 15.59 -39.91 -17.53
N GLU A 406 16.59 -40.40 -18.27
CA GLU A 406 17.96 -39.88 -18.20
C GLU A 406 18.09 -38.43 -18.65
N TRP A 407 17.23 -37.99 -19.57
CA TRP A 407 17.22 -36.64 -20.15
C TRP A 407 16.66 -35.55 -19.21
N LEU A 408 16.10 -35.92 -18.05
CA LEU A 408 15.65 -34.95 -17.05
C LEU A 408 16.84 -34.27 -16.37
N GLY A 409 16.68 -32.99 -16.05
CA GLY A 409 17.67 -32.26 -15.26
C GLY A 409 17.79 -32.83 -13.84
N GLU A 410 18.97 -32.69 -13.23
CA GLU A 410 19.25 -33.24 -11.89
C GLU A 410 18.22 -32.81 -10.84
N ASP A 411 17.78 -31.56 -10.94
CA ASP A 411 16.81 -31.01 -10.00
C ASP A 411 15.40 -31.60 -10.20
N GLN A 412 15.01 -31.85 -11.45
CA GLN A 412 13.75 -32.51 -11.77
C GLN A 412 13.77 -33.95 -11.25
N LYS A 413 14.88 -34.67 -11.44
CA LYS A 413 15.11 -36.00 -10.87
C LYS A 413 14.97 -35.98 -9.35
N ARG A 414 15.60 -35.02 -8.67
CA ARG A 414 15.50 -34.85 -7.21
C ARG A 414 14.06 -34.58 -6.73
N ALA A 415 13.32 -33.72 -7.43
CA ALA A 415 11.92 -33.44 -7.13
C ALA A 415 11.04 -34.69 -7.24
N ILE A 416 11.21 -35.48 -8.32
CA ILE A 416 10.48 -36.73 -8.54
C ILE A 416 10.83 -37.76 -7.48
N TYR A 417 12.13 -37.95 -7.19
CA TYR A 417 12.56 -38.85 -6.14
C TYR A 417 11.99 -38.47 -4.77
N HIS A 418 11.94 -37.18 -4.45
CA HIS A 418 11.38 -36.73 -3.19
C HIS A 418 9.91 -37.15 -3.04
N VAL A 419 9.07 -36.86 -4.04
CA VAL A 419 7.65 -37.21 -4.00
C VAL A 419 7.42 -38.72 -3.98
N LEU A 420 8.17 -39.48 -4.77
CA LEU A 420 7.97 -40.93 -4.88
C LEU A 420 8.52 -41.72 -3.68
N ARG A 421 9.52 -41.18 -2.96
CA ARG A 421 10.22 -41.88 -1.87
C ARG A 421 9.83 -41.42 -0.47
N THR A 422 9.29 -40.21 -0.31
CA THR A 422 8.91 -39.71 1.02
C THR A 422 7.73 -40.51 1.59
N GLY A 423 7.67 -40.67 2.91
CA GLY A 423 6.48 -41.16 3.63
C GLY A 423 5.44 -40.06 3.91
N ASP A 424 5.74 -38.81 3.56
CA ASP A 424 4.86 -37.67 3.84
C ASP A 424 3.57 -37.72 3.00
N ARG A 425 2.45 -37.40 3.63
CA ARG A 425 1.15 -37.27 2.96
C ARG A 425 1.04 -36.01 2.10
N ILE A 426 1.66 -34.91 2.55
CA ILE A 426 1.60 -33.61 1.86
C ILE A 426 3.03 -33.21 1.50
N THR A 427 3.29 -32.98 0.21
CA THR A 427 4.63 -32.66 -0.31
C THR A 427 4.59 -31.40 -1.15
N GLY A 428 5.60 -30.54 -1.03
CA GLY A 428 5.77 -29.33 -1.84
C GLY A 428 6.74 -29.54 -3.00
N LEU A 429 6.39 -29.05 -4.19
CA LEU A 429 7.26 -28.98 -5.37
C LEU A 429 7.45 -27.53 -5.80
N HIS A 430 8.67 -27.03 -5.64
CA HIS A 430 9.03 -25.64 -5.89
C HIS A 430 9.97 -25.55 -7.10
N GLY A 431 9.64 -24.69 -8.06
CA GLY A 431 10.50 -24.40 -9.21
C GLY A 431 10.28 -22.98 -9.72
N LEU A 432 11.35 -22.33 -10.19
CA LEU A 432 11.23 -21.02 -10.84
C LEU A 432 10.43 -21.16 -12.14
N ALA A 433 9.77 -20.12 -12.59
CA ALA A 433 9.07 -20.14 -13.88
C ALA A 433 9.98 -20.54 -15.05
N GLY A 434 9.47 -21.41 -15.94
CA GLY A 434 10.22 -21.93 -17.08
C GLY A 434 11.22 -23.04 -16.77
N THR A 435 11.29 -23.55 -15.53
CA THR A 435 12.25 -24.60 -15.11
C THR A 435 11.81 -26.05 -15.41
N GLY A 436 10.74 -26.24 -16.20
CA GLY A 436 10.27 -27.56 -16.60
C GLY A 436 9.44 -28.30 -15.54
N LYS A 437 8.67 -27.57 -14.72
CA LYS A 437 7.70 -28.15 -13.77
C LYS A 437 6.71 -29.11 -14.44
N THR A 438 6.14 -28.70 -15.58
CA THR A 438 5.26 -29.56 -16.39
C THR A 438 5.95 -30.87 -16.78
N THR A 439 7.22 -30.82 -17.15
CA THR A 439 8.03 -31.99 -17.48
C THR A 439 8.16 -32.94 -16.30
N ALA A 440 8.45 -32.42 -15.10
CA ALA A 440 8.52 -33.21 -13.88
C ALA A 440 7.16 -33.81 -13.48
N LEU A 441 6.06 -33.08 -13.69
CA LEU A 441 4.70 -33.57 -13.44
C LEU A 441 4.30 -34.69 -14.42
N ARG A 442 4.73 -34.63 -15.69
CA ARG A 442 4.50 -35.71 -16.65
C ARG A 442 5.23 -36.98 -16.23
N GLU A 443 6.49 -36.86 -15.82
CA GLU A 443 7.26 -38.00 -15.34
C GLU A 443 6.63 -38.59 -14.06
N LEU A 444 6.17 -37.75 -13.14
CA LEU A 444 5.46 -38.18 -11.95
C LEU A 444 4.17 -38.94 -12.30
N ALA A 445 3.41 -38.49 -13.31
CA ALA A 445 2.23 -39.20 -13.78
C ALA A 445 2.59 -40.57 -14.39
N THR A 446 3.68 -40.67 -15.15
CA THR A 446 4.21 -41.94 -15.66
C THR A 446 4.55 -42.90 -14.52
N ALA A 447 5.26 -42.42 -13.50
CA ALA A 447 5.61 -43.22 -12.32
C ALA A 447 4.36 -43.70 -11.56
N CYS A 448 3.32 -42.87 -11.46
CA CYS A 448 2.06 -43.24 -10.84
C CYS A 448 1.32 -44.34 -11.63
N ALA A 449 1.35 -44.26 -12.97
CA ALA A 449 0.72 -45.26 -13.83
C ALA A 449 1.32 -46.66 -13.65
N GLU A 450 2.64 -46.79 -13.47
CA GLU A 450 3.30 -48.08 -13.17
C GLU A 450 2.75 -48.75 -11.88
N MET A 451 2.38 -47.93 -10.90
CA MET A 451 1.86 -48.37 -9.60
C MET A 451 0.33 -48.40 -9.55
N LYS A 452 -0.36 -48.15 -10.67
CA LYS A 452 -1.83 -48.03 -10.76
C LYS A 452 -2.40 -46.97 -9.81
N ILE A 453 -1.65 -45.90 -9.58
CA ILE A 453 -2.08 -44.70 -8.86
C ILE A 453 -2.66 -43.75 -9.89
N GLU A 454 -3.88 -43.27 -9.67
CA GLU A 454 -4.52 -42.29 -10.55
C GLU A 454 -4.24 -40.86 -10.04
N PRO A 455 -3.40 -40.07 -10.73
CA PRO A 455 -3.19 -38.68 -10.36
C PRO A 455 -4.40 -37.82 -10.77
N LEU A 456 -4.88 -37.01 -9.84
CA LEU A 456 -5.91 -36.00 -10.08
C LEU A 456 -5.27 -34.62 -10.04
N PHE A 457 -5.18 -33.98 -11.21
CA PHE A 457 -4.61 -32.64 -11.32
C PHE A 457 -5.70 -31.58 -11.08
N CYS A 458 -5.35 -30.56 -10.31
CA CYS A 458 -6.20 -29.40 -10.14
C CYS A 458 -5.39 -28.10 -10.09
N ALA A 459 -6.05 -26.99 -10.42
CA ALA A 459 -5.47 -25.66 -10.40
C ALA A 459 -6.48 -24.62 -9.89
N PRO A 460 -6.04 -23.49 -9.31
CA PRO A 460 -6.92 -22.49 -8.70
C PRO A 460 -7.85 -21.80 -9.69
N THR A 461 -7.45 -21.66 -10.96
CA THR A 461 -8.21 -20.91 -11.98
C THR A 461 -8.53 -21.76 -13.20
N ALA A 462 -9.58 -21.38 -13.92
CA ALA A 462 -9.93 -22.00 -15.21
C ALA A 462 -8.79 -21.88 -16.22
N ALA A 463 -8.12 -20.71 -16.28
CA ALA A 463 -6.98 -20.50 -17.16
C ALA A 463 -5.79 -21.42 -16.84
N ALA A 464 -5.42 -21.55 -15.56
CA ALA A 464 -4.36 -22.47 -15.15
C ALA A 464 -4.74 -23.95 -15.42
N THR A 465 -6.01 -24.29 -15.24
CA THR A 465 -6.53 -25.63 -15.57
C THR A 465 -6.46 -25.91 -17.08
N GLU A 466 -6.78 -24.94 -17.93
CA GLU A 466 -6.64 -25.06 -19.38
C GLU A 466 -5.19 -25.22 -19.82
N VAL A 467 -4.24 -24.58 -19.14
CA VAL A 467 -2.81 -24.81 -19.38
C VAL A 467 -2.47 -26.27 -19.11
N LEU A 468 -2.83 -26.81 -17.94
CA LEU A 468 -2.61 -28.23 -17.63
C LEU A 468 -3.24 -29.18 -18.66
N ARG A 469 -4.46 -28.89 -19.12
CA ARG A 469 -5.14 -29.68 -20.16
C ARG A 469 -4.41 -29.66 -21.50
N LYS A 470 -3.92 -28.48 -21.92
CA LYS A 470 -3.11 -28.35 -23.15
C LYS A 470 -1.79 -29.11 -23.06
N GLU A 471 -1.26 -29.25 -21.85
CA GLU A 471 -0.05 -30.02 -21.57
C GLU A 471 -0.29 -31.54 -21.46
N GLY A 472 -1.54 -31.98 -21.61
CA GLY A 472 -1.94 -33.39 -21.68
C GLY A 472 -2.47 -33.98 -20.38
N PHE A 473 -2.67 -33.18 -19.33
CA PHE A 473 -3.19 -33.67 -18.05
C PHE A 473 -4.72 -33.62 -17.99
N GLU A 474 -5.32 -34.63 -17.38
CA GLU A 474 -6.72 -34.56 -16.96
C GLU A 474 -6.82 -33.68 -15.70
N ALA A 475 -7.23 -32.43 -15.89
CA ALA A 475 -7.24 -31.42 -14.83
C ALA A 475 -8.62 -30.79 -14.60
N VAL A 476 -8.94 -30.50 -13.34
CA VAL A 476 -10.16 -29.78 -12.91
C VAL A 476 -9.81 -28.50 -12.16
N THR A 477 -10.75 -27.56 -12.05
CA THR A 477 -10.54 -26.42 -11.16
C THR A 477 -10.62 -26.87 -9.71
N LEU A 478 -9.84 -26.25 -8.82
CA LEU A 478 -9.91 -26.52 -7.38
C LEU A 478 -11.34 -26.35 -6.86
N GLN A 479 -12.05 -25.31 -7.31
CA GLN A 479 -13.44 -25.09 -6.89
C GLN A 479 -14.37 -26.24 -7.30
N SER A 480 -14.21 -26.79 -8.51
CA SER A 480 -14.99 -27.96 -8.97
C SER A 480 -14.69 -29.19 -8.11
N LEU A 481 -13.43 -29.39 -7.74
CA LEU A 481 -13.01 -30.48 -6.86
C LEU A 481 -13.62 -30.35 -5.45
N LEU A 482 -13.55 -29.15 -4.86
CA LEU A 482 -14.10 -28.86 -3.54
C LEU A 482 -15.63 -28.97 -3.49
N LEU A 483 -16.32 -28.70 -4.60
CA LEU A 483 -17.77 -28.82 -4.71
C LEU A 483 -18.23 -30.27 -4.92
N SER A 484 -17.56 -31.01 -5.82
CA SER A 484 -17.91 -32.39 -6.14
C SER A 484 -17.59 -33.38 -5.01
N LYS A 485 -16.60 -33.06 -4.16
CA LYS A 485 -16.17 -33.86 -3.00
C LYS A 485 -16.03 -35.35 -3.34
N PRO A 486 -15.23 -35.71 -4.35
CA PRO A 486 -15.03 -37.11 -4.69
C PRO A 486 -14.42 -37.87 -3.51
N LEU A 487 -14.73 -39.16 -3.43
CA LEU A 487 -14.06 -40.06 -2.48
C LEU A 487 -12.60 -40.24 -2.93
N LEU A 488 -11.68 -39.70 -2.13
CA LEU A 488 -10.24 -39.87 -2.31
C LEU A 488 -9.75 -40.97 -1.36
N SER A 489 -8.81 -41.78 -1.83
CA SER A 489 -8.21 -42.89 -1.06
C SER A 489 -6.68 -42.85 -1.17
N ASP A 490 -6.01 -43.72 -0.44
CA ASP A 490 -4.56 -43.85 -0.39
C ASP A 490 -3.92 -44.20 -1.76
N ARG A 491 -4.73 -44.70 -2.70
CA ARG A 491 -4.35 -44.97 -4.10
C ARG A 491 -4.53 -43.78 -5.06
N ARG A 492 -4.88 -42.61 -4.55
CA ARG A 492 -5.00 -41.36 -5.32
C ARG A 492 -3.86 -40.41 -4.96
N LEU A 493 -3.31 -39.76 -5.99
CA LEU A 493 -2.40 -38.63 -5.84
C LEU A 493 -3.10 -37.37 -6.31
N VAL A 494 -3.39 -36.43 -5.41
CA VAL A 494 -3.90 -35.11 -5.81
C VAL A 494 -2.72 -34.19 -6.06
N VAL A 495 -2.69 -33.54 -7.22
CA VAL A 495 -1.67 -32.55 -7.57
C VAL A 495 -2.36 -31.20 -7.72
N LEU A 496 -2.08 -30.27 -6.82
CA LEU A 496 -2.51 -28.87 -6.94
C LEU A 496 -1.37 -28.06 -7.56
N ASP A 497 -1.55 -27.64 -8.80
CA ASP A 497 -0.64 -26.71 -9.46
C ASP A 497 -1.00 -25.25 -9.16
N GLU A 498 -0.01 -24.36 -9.22
CA GLU A 498 -0.13 -22.95 -8.80
C GLU A 498 -0.66 -22.79 -7.37
N ALA A 499 -0.19 -23.64 -6.44
CA ALA A 499 -0.63 -23.63 -5.05
C ALA A 499 -0.44 -22.26 -4.37
N GLY A 500 0.56 -21.48 -4.78
CA GLY A 500 0.81 -20.10 -4.31
C GLY A 500 -0.38 -19.14 -4.54
N ALA A 501 -1.27 -19.47 -5.48
CA ALA A 501 -2.45 -18.68 -5.79
C ALA A 501 -3.72 -19.15 -5.06
N VAL A 502 -3.65 -20.16 -4.20
CA VAL A 502 -4.80 -20.67 -3.42
C VAL A 502 -4.90 -19.96 -2.07
N GLY A 503 -6.11 -19.54 -1.70
CA GLY A 503 -6.38 -18.91 -0.41
C GLY A 503 -6.37 -19.90 0.75
N ILE A 504 -6.08 -19.42 1.97
CA ILE A 504 -5.96 -20.28 3.17
C ILE A 504 -7.20 -21.17 3.43
N ASP A 505 -8.41 -20.64 3.23
CA ASP A 505 -9.65 -21.35 3.52
C ASP A 505 -9.90 -22.49 2.50
N ASP A 506 -9.57 -22.27 1.22
CA ASP A 506 -9.68 -23.31 0.20
C ASP A 506 -8.56 -24.35 0.33
N MET A 507 -7.36 -23.94 0.77
CA MET A 507 -6.28 -24.88 1.11
C MET A 507 -6.72 -25.81 2.24
N LYS A 508 -7.36 -25.28 3.28
CA LYS A 508 -7.89 -26.07 4.39
C LYS A 508 -8.92 -27.09 3.90
N ARG A 509 -9.87 -26.65 3.07
CA ARG A 509 -10.86 -27.55 2.47
C ARG A 509 -10.23 -28.64 1.61
N LEU A 510 -9.16 -28.32 0.87
CA LEU A 510 -8.42 -29.30 0.10
C LEU A 510 -7.72 -30.33 1.00
N PHE A 511 -7.08 -29.89 2.08
CA PHE A 511 -6.45 -30.79 3.04
C PHE A 511 -7.46 -31.72 3.74
N ASP A 512 -8.65 -31.19 4.06
CA ASP A 512 -9.76 -31.96 4.62
C ASP A 512 -10.31 -32.97 3.60
N LEU A 513 -10.45 -32.58 2.33
CA LEU A 513 -10.91 -33.47 1.26
C LEU A 513 -9.89 -34.57 0.95
N ALA A 514 -8.60 -34.23 0.92
CA ALA A 514 -7.49 -35.15 0.66
C ALA A 514 -6.94 -35.80 1.95
N ARG A 515 -7.76 -35.96 2.99
CA ARG A 515 -7.33 -36.54 4.27
C ARG A 515 -6.74 -37.94 4.10
N ASP A 516 -7.36 -38.74 3.26
CA ASP A 516 -7.00 -40.14 3.02
C ASP A 516 -6.18 -40.34 1.74
N ALA A 517 -5.75 -39.27 1.08
CA ALA A 517 -4.96 -39.32 -0.14
C ALA A 517 -3.65 -38.55 0.00
N ARG A 518 -2.70 -38.83 -0.91
CA ARG A 518 -1.45 -38.06 -0.97
C ARG A 518 -1.68 -36.78 -1.78
N LEU A 519 -1.11 -35.68 -1.30
CA LEU A 519 -1.27 -34.35 -1.90
C LEU A 519 0.10 -33.75 -2.26
N VAL A 520 0.23 -33.27 -3.49
CA VAL A 520 1.40 -32.55 -3.97
C VAL A 520 1.01 -31.12 -4.29
N LEU A 521 1.68 -30.16 -3.65
CA LEU A 521 1.52 -28.72 -3.86
C LEU A 521 2.63 -28.24 -4.80
N SER A 522 2.30 -27.92 -6.05
CA SER A 522 3.22 -27.38 -7.05
C SER A 522 3.04 -25.86 -7.17
N GLY A 523 4.12 -25.09 -7.24
CA GLY A 523 4.03 -23.64 -7.42
C GLY A 523 5.36 -22.90 -7.60
N ASP A 524 5.27 -21.59 -7.81
CA ASP A 524 6.39 -20.63 -7.71
C ASP A 524 6.01 -19.58 -6.67
N THR A 525 6.85 -19.37 -5.64
CA THR A 525 6.68 -18.30 -4.66
C THR A 525 6.82 -16.89 -5.25
N GLY A 526 7.26 -16.76 -6.52
CA GLY A 526 7.55 -15.48 -7.16
C GLY A 526 6.57 -14.99 -8.24
N GLN A 527 5.62 -15.79 -8.73
CA GLN A 527 4.80 -15.39 -9.89
C GLN A 527 3.46 -14.77 -9.49
N HIS A 528 2.65 -15.40 -8.63
CA HIS A 528 1.33 -14.91 -8.27
C HIS A 528 0.95 -15.31 -6.84
N ALA A 529 0.90 -14.35 -5.92
CA ALA A 529 0.23 -14.54 -4.63
C ALA A 529 -1.28 -14.65 -4.85
N SER A 530 -1.95 -15.46 -4.02
CA SER A 530 -3.40 -15.60 -4.08
C SER A 530 -4.13 -14.25 -4.02
N VAL A 531 -5.23 -14.12 -4.77
CA VAL A 531 -6.13 -12.96 -4.71
C VAL A 531 -6.90 -12.91 -3.38
N VAL A 532 -7.00 -14.07 -2.71
CA VAL A 532 -7.53 -14.27 -1.35
C VAL A 532 -6.34 -14.60 -0.42
N ARG A 533 -6.50 -14.50 0.90
CA ARG A 533 -5.45 -14.72 1.95
C ARG A 533 -4.31 -15.68 1.55
N ASP A 534 -3.08 -15.16 1.52
CA ASP A 534 -1.86 -15.91 1.16
C ASP A 534 -1.46 -16.95 2.23
N PRO A 535 -1.29 -18.24 1.88
CA PRO A 535 -0.82 -19.30 2.78
C PRO A 535 0.72 -19.44 2.84
N ALA A 536 1.49 -18.43 2.43
CA ALA A 536 2.97 -18.48 2.32
C ALA A 536 3.70 -19.10 3.53
N ALA A 537 3.22 -18.90 4.76
CA ALA A 537 3.80 -19.51 5.96
C ALA A 537 3.64 -21.05 5.98
N THR A 538 2.50 -21.56 5.49
CA THR A 538 2.20 -22.99 5.37
C THR A 538 3.02 -23.61 4.23
N GLN A 539 3.12 -22.95 3.07
CA GLN A 539 3.92 -23.45 1.94
C GLN A 539 5.41 -23.48 2.26
N SER A 540 5.93 -22.43 2.90
CA SER A 540 7.30 -22.38 3.39
C SER A 540 7.58 -23.54 4.36
N ARG A 541 6.65 -23.86 5.27
CA ARG A 541 6.81 -24.98 6.21
C ARG A 541 6.64 -26.36 5.58
N VAL A 542 5.76 -26.51 4.59
CA VAL A 542 5.70 -27.73 3.75
C VAL A 542 7.03 -27.95 3.03
N SER A 543 7.70 -26.87 2.59
CA SER A 543 9.04 -26.96 1.98
C SER A 543 10.20 -27.08 2.99
N GLN A 544 10.01 -26.62 4.23
CA GLN A 544 11.02 -26.55 5.30
C GLN A 544 10.85 -27.62 6.40
N GLY A 545 10.03 -28.64 6.17
CA GLY A 545 9.84 -29.77 7.09
C GLY A 545 11.11 -30.62 7.26
N ARG A 546 12.15 -30.08 7.92
CA ARG A 546 13.31 -30.82 8.43
C ARG A 546 13.74 -30.25 9.78
N ARG A 547 13.58 -31.06 10.83
CA ARG A 547 14.62 -31.11 11.87
C ARG A 547 15.62 -32.20 11.45
N THR A 548 16.89 -31.82 11.46
CA THR A 548 18.10 -32.64 11.32
C THR A 548 18.29 -33.42 10.01
N GLY A 549 19.05 -32.80 9.09
CA GLY A 549 19.82 -33.51 8.06
C GLY A 549 19.15 -33.62 6.69
N CYS A 550 19.95 -33.35 5.65
CA CYS A 550 19.67 -33.46 4.21
C CYS A 550 18.87 -32.31 3.58
N ALA A 551 19.04 -32.12 2.27
CA ALA A 551 18.97 -30.84 1.58
C ALA A 551 17.62 -30.51 0.91
N GLU A 552 17.42 -29.22 0.64
CA GLU A 552 16.45 -28.67 -0.33
C GLU A 552 16.80 -29.17 -1.75
N ALA A 553 15.79 -29.46 -2.58
CA ALA A 553 15.97 -29.76 -3.99
C ALA A 553 15.35 -28.64 -4.85
N PRO A 554 16.09 -27.54 -5.11
CA PRO A 554 15.64 -26.50 -6.03
C PRO A 554 15.67 -27.03 -7.47
N VAL A 555 14.64 -26.71 -8.27
CA VAL A 555 14.67 -26.84 -9.74
C VAL A 555 15.15 -25.53 -10.35
N GLY A 556 16.46 -25.43 -10.63
CA GLY A 556 17.13 -24.28 -11.22
C GLY A 556 18.63 -24.20 -10.88
N SER A 557 19.46 -24.03 -11.90
CA SER A 557 20.92 -23.96 -11.83
C SER A 557 21.45 -22.72 -11.10
N VAL A 558 22.36 -22.92 -10.13
CA VAL A 558 23.28 -21.87 -9.65
C VAL A 558 24.69 -22.45 -9.56
N ARG A 559 25.62 -21.81 -10.30
CA ARG A 559 27.06 -22.05 -10.21
C ARG A 559 27.57 -21.70 -8.81
N ALA A 560 28.44 -22.56 -8.28
CA ALA A 560 29.13 -22.39 -7.02
C ALA A 560 30.06 -21.17 -7.00
N THR A 561 30.00 -20.37 -5.94
CA THR A 561 31.15 -19.65 -5.37
C THR A 561 30.98 -19.46 -3.85
N GLY A 562 31.95 -19.99 -3.09
CA GLY A 562 32.53 -19.35 -1.90
C GLY A 562 31.73 -19.29 -0.59
N ALA A 563 32.20 -20.03 0.40
CA ALA A 563 31.71 -20.11 1.77
C ALA A 563 31.79 -18.79 2.58
N HIS A 564 30.79 -18.55 3.46
CA HIS A 564 30.97 -18.32 4.90
C HIS A 564 29.61 -18.22 5.62
N GLY A 565 29.56 -18.79 6.84
CA GLY A 565 28.35 -19.26 7.52
C GLY A 565 27.34 -18.21 7.96
N CYS A 566 26.12 -18.70 8.20
CA CYS A 566 25.05 -17.99 8.90
C CYS A 566 24.48 -18.91 9.99
N ASP A 567 24.68 -18.49 11.23
CA ASP A 567 23.93 -18.91 12.41
C ASP A 567 22.44 -18.56 12.23
N CYS A 568 21.58 -19.58 12.27
CA CYS A 568 20.13 -19.41 12.42
C CYS A 568 19.69 -19.99 13.76
N GLY A 569 19.84 -19.19 14.81
CA GLY A 569 19.03 -19.31 16.01
C GLY A 569 17.68 -18.64 15.77
N ILE A 570 16.67 -19.42 15.37
CA ILE A 570 15.27 -18.97 15.28
C ILE A 570 14.43 -19.99 16.05
N PHE A 571 13.89 -19.53 17.19
CA PHE A 571 12.73 -19.98 17.98
C PHE A 571 13.02 -19.94 19.50
N GLN A 572 12.77 -18.77 20.09
CA GLN A 572 12.06 -18.67 21.36
C GLN A 572 11.07 -17.50 21.31
N ARG A 573 9.79 -17.85 21.54
CA ARG A 573 8.57 -17.05 21.75
C ARG A 573 7.79 -16.60 20.53
#